data_AF-A0A6J4LZU9-F1
#
_entry.id   AF-A0A6J4LZU9-F1
#
_cell.length_a   1.000
_cell.length_b   1.000
_cell.length_c   1.000
_cell.angle_alpha   90.00
_cell.angle_beta   90.00
_cell.angle_gamma   90.00
#
_symmetry.space_group_name_H-M   'P 1'
#
loop_
_entity.id
_entity.type
_entity.pdbx_description
1 polymer ?
#
loop_
_entity_poly.entity_id
_entity_poly.type
_entity_poly.pdbx_seq_one_letter_code
_entity_poly.pdbx_strand_id
1 'polypeptide(L)'
;MDQRVLPRRTVLKGAATAGAVGVTVVNMAGPAQAFPGHADGGVVVPWSDQPPPVPPELAGTLGHPLVWEQIRYLTPNDDFFTIKHYDLPRLSPTHWRLGVTGLVAHPQTLSLGDLKALPRRAVTFALECSGNQTSTQAQIGLVGN
;
A
#
# COMPACT_ATOMS: atom_id res chain seq x y z
N MET A 1 9.74 -28.35 49.50
CA MET A 1 9.32 -27.10 48.82
C MET A 1 7.86 -26.90 49.16
N ASP A 2 7.54 -25.84 49.88
CA ASP A 2 6.23 -25.59 50.49
C ASP A 2 5.31 -24.89 49.47
N GLN A 3 4.23 -25.55 49.03
CA GLN A 3 3.28 -24.95 48.09
C GLN A 3 2.28 -24.08 48.85
N ARG A 4 2.50 -22.76 48.84
CA ARG A 4 1.52 -21.79 49.34
C ARG A 4 0.28 -21.78 48.44
N VAL A 5 -0.79 -22.44 48.89
CA VAL A 5 -2.11 -22.37 48.25
C VAL A 5 -2.77 -21.04 48.62
N LEU A 6 -2.90 -20.14 47.65
CA LEU A 6 -3.61 -18.87 47.85
C LEU A 6 -5.12 -19.11 47.94
N PRO A 7 -5.80 -18.63 49.00
CA PRO A 7 -7.22 -18.89 49.18
C PRO A 7 -8.05 -18.13 48.13
N ARG A 8 -9.06 -18.80 47.56
CA ARG A 8 -9.94 -18.29 46.48
C ARG A 8 -10.49 -16.88 46.74
N ARG A 9 -10.80 -16.56 48.00
CA ARG A 9 -11.28 -15.22 48.41
C ARG A 9 -10.27 -14.11 48.15
N THR A 10 -8.98 -14.40 48.24
CA THR A 10 -7.91 -13.43 47.98
C THR A 10 -7.77 -13.18 46.48
N VAL A 11 -7.94 -14.21 45.67
CA VAL A 11 -7.99 -14.10 44.20
C VAL A 11 -9.22 -13.29 43.77
N LEU A 12 -10.40 -13.59 44.31
CA LEU A 12 -11.65 -12.86 44.01
C LEU A 12 -11.61 -11.40 44.44
N LYS A 13 -11.09 -11.11 45.64
CA LYS A 13 -10.93 -9.72 46.11
C LYS A 13 -9.92 -8.95 45.25
N GLY A 14 -8.80 -9.57 44.87
CA GLY A 14 -7.81 -8.96 43.98
C GLY A 14 -8.38 -8.67 42.58
N ALA A 15 -9.17 -9.60 42.02
CA ALA A 15 -9.82 -9.43 40.72
C ALA A 15 -10.86 -8.29 40.74
N ALA A 16 -11.65 -8.17 41.80
CA ALA A 16 -12.64 -7.11 41.94
C ALA A 16 -12.00 -5.71 42.02
N THR A 17 -10.91 -5.57 42.77
CA THR A 17 -10.18 -4.29 42.87
C THR A 17 -9.46 -3.91 41.58
N ALA A 18 -8.86 -4.88 40.86
CA ALA A 18 -8.22 -4.62 39.58
C ALA A 18 -9.24 -4.25 38.48
N GLY A 19 -10.40 -4.92 38.46
CA GLY A 19 -11.47 -4.66 37.49
C GLY A 19 -12.12 -3.28 37.64
N ALA A 20 -12.37 -2.82 38.87
CA ALA A 20 -12.99 -1.51 39.13
C ALA A 20 -12.11 -0.33 38.70
N VAL A 21 -10.79 -0.43 38.92
CA VAL A 21 -9.83 0.58 38.48
C VAL A 21 -9.76 0.65 36.96
N GLY A 22 -9.71 -0.50 36.28
CA GLY A 22 -9.68 -0.58 34.81
C GLY A 22 -10.90 0.09 34.15
N VAL A 23 -12.12 -0.19 34.64
CA VAL A 23 -13.36 0.38 34.09
C VAL A 23 -13.43 1.90 34.29
N THR A 24 -12.91 2.42 35.40
CA THR A 24 -12.96 3.86 35.69
C THR A 24 -12.01 4.64 34.77
N VAL A 25 -10.83 4.10 34.46
CA VAL A 25 -9.88 4.70 33.51
C VAL A 25 -10.43 4.69 32.08
N VAL A 26 -11.09 3.62 31.63
CA VAL A 26 -11.77 3.56 30.31
C VAL A 26 -12.78 4.71 30.15
N ASN A 27 -13.61 4.94 31.17
CA ASN A 27 -14.67 5.95 31.11
C ASN A 27 -14.16 7.39 31.23
N MET A 28 -13.03 7.63 31.92
CA MET A 28 -12.47 8.96 32.14
C MET A 28 -11.47 9.40 31.06
N ALA A 29 -10.63 8.47 30.58
CA ALA A 29 -9.50 8.78 29.68
C ALA A 29 -9.63 8.16 28.28
N GLY A 30 -10.71 7.40 28.02
CA GLY A 30 -10.95 6.73 26.76
C GLY A 30 -10.16 5.42 26.59
N PRO A 31 -10.54 4.57 25.62
CA PRO A 31 -9.98 3.23 25.45
C PRO A 31 -8.46 3.24 25.18
N ALA A 32 -7.94 4.31 24.57
CA ALA A 32 -6.53 4.46 24.23
C ALA A 32 -5.59 4.57 25.45
N GLN A 33 -6.12 4.86 26.64
CA GLN A 33 -5.33 4.97 27.89
C GLN A 33 -5.61 3.81 28.86
N ALA A 34 -6.69 3.06 28.63
CA ALA A 34 -7.04 1.88 29.42
C ALA A 34 -6.22 0.64 29.04
N PHE A 35 -5.76 0.59 27.78
CA PHE A 35 -4.69 -0.31 27.38
C PHE A 35 -3.40 0.49 27.44
N PRO A 36 -2.49 0.23 28.40
CA PRO A 36 -1.16 0.79 28.29
C PRO A 36 -0.61 0.35 26.93
N GLY A 37 -0.39 1.30 26.03
CA GLY A 37 0.36 1.02 24.80
C GLY A 37 1.63 0.29 25.21
N HIS A 38 1.97 -0.80 24.52
CA HIS A 38 3.11 -1.64 24.88
C HIS A 38 4.32 -0.75 25.16
N ALA A 39 4.73 -0.68 26.43
CA ALA A 39 5.73 0.26 26.93
C ALA A 39 7.10 0.09 26.26
N ASP A 40 7.31 -1.07 25.64
CA ASP A 40 8.58 -1.46 25.02
C ASP A 40 8.75 -0.94 23.58
N GLY A 41 7.82 -0.13 23.06
CA GLY A 41 7.86 0.32 21.67
C GLY A 41 7.70 -0.90 20.75
N GLY A 42 6.45 -1.27 20.50
CA GLY A 42 6.09 -2.52 19.80
C GLY A 42 6.97 -2.82 18.58
N VAL A 43 7.32 -4.09 18.42
CA VAL A 43 8.11 -4.56 17.29
C VAL A 43 7.23 -4.57 16.04
N VAL A 44 7.72 -3.98 14.95
CA VAL A 44 7.07 -4.09 13.64
C VAL A 44 7.15 -5.55 13.20
N VAL A 45 5.99 -6.21 13.07
CA VAL A 45 5.89 -7.57 12.54
C VAL A 45 5.92 -7.47 11.01
N PRO A 46 6.90 -8.10 10.33
CA PRO A 46 6.96 -8.12 8.86
C PRO A 46 5.77 -8.86 8.25
N TRP A 47 5.47 -8.59 6.98
CA TRP A 47 4.45 -9.35 6.25
C TRP A 47 4.94 -10.77 6.00
N SER A 48 4.09 -11.77 6.32
CA SER A 48 4.42 -13.18 6.15
C SER A 48 4.33 -13.67 4.70
N ASP A 49 3.65 -12.90 3.85
CA ASP A 49 3.25 -13.22 2.48
C ASP A 49 3.80 -12.20 1.48
N GLN A 50 4.99 -11.66 1.77
CA GLN A 50 5.73 -10.83 0.83
C GLN A 50 5.97 -11.62 -0.47
N PRO A 51 5.58 -11.08 -1.65
CA PRO A 51 5.83 -11.76 -2.92
C PRO A 51 7.33 -11.97 -3.14
N PRO A 52 7.72 -13.07 -3.81
CA PRO A 52 9.11 -13.30 -4.14
C PRO A 52 9.62 -12.19 -5.07
N PRO A 53 10.95 -11.98 -5.12
CA PRO A 53 11.53 -11.03 -6.06
C PRO A 53 11.21 -11.42 -7.50
N VAL A 54 11.22 -10.41 -8.37
CA VAL A 54 11.03 -10.61 -9.81
C VAL A 54 12.08 -11.59 -10.33
N PRO A 55 11.68 -12.69 -11.00
CA PRO A 55 12.62 -13.62 -11.60
C PRO A 55 13.55 -12.91 -12.61
N PRO A 56 14.84 -13.26 -12.69
CA PRO A 56 15.79 -12.60 -13.60
C PRO A 56 15.34 -12.58 -15.06
N GLU A 57 14.59 -13.60 -15.48
CA GLU A 57 14.05 -13.75 -16.83
C GLU A 57 13.00 -12.66 -17.15
N LEU A 58 12.37 -12.09 -16.12
CA LEU A 58 11.34 -11.06 -16.22
C LEU A 58 11.84 -9.67 -15.85
N ALA A 59 13.07 -9.51 -15.35
CA ALA A 59 13.60 -8.20 -14.90
C ALA A 59 13.65 -7.15 -16.02
N GLY A 60 13.70 -7.58 -17.28
CA GLY A 60 13.55 -6.70 -18.43
C GLY A 60 12.13 -6.21 -18.66
N THR A 61 11.11 -6.97 -18.27
CA THR A 61 9.70 -6.76 -18.59
C THR A 61 8.92 -6.15 -17.43
N LEU A 62 9.22 -6.58 -16.21
CA LEU A 62 8.50 -6.27 -14.99
C LEU A 62 9.46 -5.65 -13.98
N GLY A 63 9.08 -4.51 -13.42
CA GLY A 63 9.91 -3.79 -12.45
C GLY A 63 9.08 -3.18 -11.34
N HIS A 64 9.70 -3.02 -10.16
CA HIS A 64 9.12 -2.37 -8.98
C HIS A 64 7.73 -2.92 -8.56
N PRO A 65 7.52 -4.24 -8.42
CA PRO A 65 6.30 -4.71 -7.77
C PRO A 65 6.21 -4.13 -6.35
N LEU A 66 5.01 -3.79 -5.92
CA LEU A 66 4.74 -3.19 -4.62
C LEU A 66 5.25 -4.07 -3.48
N VAL A 67 6.09 -3.49 -2.62
CA VAL A 67 6.56 -4.11 -1.38
C VAL A 67 5.62 -3.74 -0.25
N TRP A 68 5.12 -4.72 0.50
CA TRP A 68 4.05 -4.50 1.47
C TRP A 68 4.47 -3.56 2.61
N GLU A 69 5.73 -3.63 3.05
CA GLU A 69 6.30 -2.71 4.04
C GLU A 69 6.41 -1.26 3.55
N GLN A 70 6.30 -1.03 2.24
CA GLN A 70 6.49 0.26 1.61
C GLN A 70 5.18 0.88 1.09
N ILE A 71 4.03 0.27 1.39
CA ILE A 71 2.73 0.82 0.99
C ILE A 71 2.57 2.24 1.54
N ARG A 72 2.24 3.18 0.65
CA ARG A 72 1.91 4.57 0.96
C ARG A 72 0.61 4.94 0.28
N TYR A 73 0.00 6.03 0.73
CA TYR A 73 -1.22 6.55 0.08
C TYR A 73 -0.96 7.05 -1.34
N LEU A 74 0.25 7.48 -1.69
CA LEU A 74 0.67 7.76 -3.07
C LEU A 74 1.97 7.01 -3.29
N THR A 75 2.02 6.21 -4.35
CA THR A 75 3.23 5.46 -4.68
C THR A 75 4.23 6.42 -5.33
N PRO A 76 5.45 6.59 -4.78
CA PRO A 76 6.48 7.39 -5.43
C PRO A 76 6.75 6.90 -6.87
N ASN A 77 7.07 7.81 -7.79
CA ASN A 77 7.27 7.46 -9.20
C ASN A 77 8.31 6.36 -9.41
N ASP A 78 9.37 6.33 -8.60
CA ASP A 78 10.46 5.35 -8.69
C ASP A 78 10.06 3.98 -8.10
N ASP A 79 9.03 3.95 -7.26
CA ASP A 79 8.46 2.73 -6.65
C ASP A 79 7.21 2.24 -7.39
N PHE A 80 6.76 2.96 -8.42
CA PHE A 80 5.56 2.61 -9.18
C PHE A 80 5.85 1.42 -10.10
N PHE A 81 4.99 0.41 -10.04
CA PHE A 81 5.19 -0.81 -10.82
C PHE A 81 5.28 -0.52 -12.32
N THR A 82 6.15 -1.24 -13.01
CA THR A 82 6.33 -1.12 -14.45
C THR A 82 6.12 -2.46 -15.12
N ILE A 83 5.39 -2.44 -16.24
CA ILE A 83 5.28 -3.58 -17.15
C ILE A 83 5.45 -3.07 -18.58
N LYS A 84 6.38 -3.67 -19.33
CA LYS A 84 6.65 -3.28 -20.72
C LYS A 84 6.54 -4.48 -21.64
N HIS A 85 5.76 -4.34 -22.70
CA HIS A 85 5.61 -5.39 -23.71
C HIS A 85 6.60 -5.23 -24.87
N TYR A 86 7.14 -4.02 -25.02
CA TYR A 86 8.03 -3.62 -26.09
C TYR A 86 9.14 -2.71 -25.55
N ASP A 87 10.05 -2.32 -26.43
CA ASP A 87 11.11 -1.36 -26.13
C ASP A 87 10.57 0.04 -25.86
N LEU A 88 11.32 0.80 -25.06
CA LEU A 88 10.99 2.18 -24.74
C LEU A 88 11.27 3.08 -25.96
N PRO A 89 10.27 3.80 -26.49
CA PRO A 89 10.47 4.66 -27.65
C PRO A 89 11.31 5.88 -27.28
N ARG A 90 12.20 6.30 -28.19
CA ARG A 90 12.90 7.60 -28.09
C ARG A 90 12.07 8.66 -28.80
N LEU A 91 11.52 9.60 -28.04
CA LEU A 91 10.63 10.63 -28.56
C LEU A 91 11.30 12.01 -28.49
N SER A 92 11.18 12.81 -29.56
CA SER A 92 11.49 14.25 -29.51
C SER A 92 10.22 15.05 -29.19
N PRO A 93 10.21 15.86 -28.12
CA PRO A 93 9.06 16.68 -27.77
C PRO A 93 8.60 17.64 -28.87
N THR A 94 9.53 18.11 -29.73
CA THR A 94 9.23 19.08 -30.80
C THR A 94 8.65 18.41 -32.04
N HIS A 95 9.04 17.15 -32.30
CA HIS A 95 8.61 16.41 -33.50
C HIS A 95 7.44 15.46 -33.24
N TRP A 96 7.19 15.08 -31.99
CA TRP A 96 6.11 14.17 -31.64
C TRP A 96 4.72 14.75 -31.94
N ARG A 97 3.79 13.89 -32.41
CA ARG A 97 2.40 14.23 -32.73
C ARG A 97 1.44 13.15 -32.25
N LEU A 98 0.26 13.55 -31.77
CA LEU A 98 -0.88 12.68 -31.46
C LEU A 98 -1.94 12.79 -32.56
N GLY A 99 -2.29 11.67 -33.20
CA GLY A 99 -3.44 11.62 -34.09
C GLY A 99 -4.72 11.23 -33.34
N VAL A 100 -5.79 12.00 -33.55
CA VAL A 100 -7.15 11.67 -33.12
C VAL A 100 -7.97 11.38 -34.38
N THR A 101 -8.26 10.11 -34.61
CA THR A 101 -8.89 9.60 -35.85
C THR A 101 -9.99 8.57 -35.52
N GLY A 102 -10.60 7.96 -36.54
CA GLY A 102 -11.68 6.99 -36.37
C GLY A 102 -13.06 7.64 -36.48
N LEU A 103 -14.01 7.25 -35.62
CA LEU A 103 -15.39 7.75 -35.63
C LEU A 103 -15.50 9.10 -34.90
N VAL A 104 -14.85 10.12 -35.46
CA VAL A 104 -14.84 11.50 -34.95
C VAL A 104 -15.31 12.47 -36.03
N ALA A 105 -16.01 13.54 -35.64
CA ALA A 105 -16.51 14.53 -36.60
C ALA A 105 -15.37 15.29 -37.31
N HIS A 106 -14.29 15.58 -36.58
CA HIS A 106 -13.14 16.31 -37.09
C HIS A 106 -11.85 15.59 -36.64
N PRO A 107 -11.20 14.81 -37.52
CA PRO A 107 -9.89 14.26 -37.23
C PRO A 107 -8.87 15.36 -36.94
N GLN A 108 -7.96 15.14 -35.99
CA GLN A 108 -6.99 16.14 -35.57
C GLN A 108 -5.60 15.52 -35.37
N THR A 109 -4.58 16.35 -35.54
CA THR A 109 -3.19 16.04 -35.18
C THR A 109 -2.70 17.10 -34.21
N LEU A 110 -2.34 16.71 -33.00
CA LEU A 110 -1.95 17.61 -31.91
C LEU A 110 -0.45 17.47 -31.62
N SER A 111 0.24 18.59 -31.42
CA SER A 111 1.59 18.62 -30.85
C SER A 111 1.54 18.48 -29.31
N LEU A 112 2.70 18.24 -28.69
CA LEU A 112 2.79 18.27 -27.22
C LEU A 112 2.45 19.67 -26.65
N GLY A 113 2.75 20.73 -27.40
CA GLY A 113 2.39 22.10 -27.02
C GLY A 113 0.87 22.31 -26.99
N ASP A 114 0.16 21.82 -28.01
CA ASP A 114 -1.30 21.89 -28.08
C ASP A 114 -1.95 21.17 -26.90
N LEU A 115 -1.48 19.96 -26.55
CA LEU A 115 -1.97 19.21 -25.40
C LEU A 115 -1.77 19.94 -24.07
N LYS A 116 -0.61 20.58 -23.89
CA LYS A 116 -0.28 21.34 -22.67
C LYS A 116 -1.07 22.65 -22.55
N ALA A 117 -1.60 23.19 -23.64
CA ALA A 117 -2.43 24.39 -23.64
C ALA A 117 -3.91 24.10 -23.27
N LEU A 118 -4.35 22.84 -23.29
CA LEU A 118 -5.70 22.45 -22.87
C LEU A 118 -5.90 22.66 -21.35
N PRO A 119 -7.14 22.88 -20.89
CA PRO A 119 -7.45 22.97 -19.46
C PRO A 119 -6.98 21.73 -18.70
N ARG A 120 -6.11 21.92 -17.71
CA ARG A 120 -5.55 20.84 -16.91
C ARG A 120 -6.59 20.33 -15.89
N ARG A 121 -6.69 19.00 -15.77
CA ARG A 121 -7.34 18.32 -14.64
C ARG A 121 -6.34 17.40 -13.96
N ALA A 122 -6.42 17.30 -12.64
CA ALA A 122 -5.64 16.36 -11.85
C ALA A 122 -6.61 15.38 -11.19
N VAL A 123 -6.31 14.08 -11.29
CA VAL A 123 -7.11 12.99 -10.71
C VAL A 123 -6.12 12.04 -10.05
N THR A 124 -6.35 11.70 -8.79
CA THR A 124 -5.66 10.60 -8.12
C THR A 124 -6.45 9.33 -8.40
N PHE A 125 -5.82 8.33 -8.99
CA PHE A 125 -6.43 7.04 -9.30
C PHE A 125 -5.39 5.94 -9.16
N ALA A 126 -5.83 4.75 -8.78
CA ALA A 126 -4.98 3.57 -8.80
C ALA A 126 -4.96 2.96 -10.21
N LEU A 127 -3.79 2.50 -10.62
CA LEU A 127 -3.63 1.59 -11.75
C LEU A 127 -3.32 0.20 -11.20
N GLU A 128 -4.01 -0.79 -11.75
CA GLU A 128 -3.76 -2.19 -11.48
C GLU A 128 -3.59 -2.93 -12.80
N CYS A 129 -2.54 -3.75 -12.89
CA CYS A 129 -2.35 -4.62 -14.03
C CYS A 129 -3.42 -5.73 -14.00
N SER A 130 -4.03 -6.06 -15.14
CA SER A 130 -4.95 -7.21 -15.23
C SER A 130 -4.28 -8.56 -14.89
N GLY A 131 -2.95 -8.61 -14.95
CA GLY A 131 -2.15 -9.76 -14.52
C GLY A 131 -1.86 -9.81 -13.02
N ASN A 132 -2.33 -8.83 -12.23
CA ASN A 132 -2.13 -8.81 -10.78
C ASN A 132 -2.96 -9.93 -10.13
N GLN A 133 -2.33 -11.04 -9.78
CA GLN A 133 -3.03 -12.20 -9.22
C GLN A 133 -2.12 -13.04 -8.32
N THR A 134 -2.74 -13.78 -7.40
CA THR A 134 -2.03 -14.59 -6.39
C THR A 134 -1.61 -15.98 -6.89
N SER A 135 -2.11 -16.42 -8.05
CA SER A 135 -1.78 -17.73 -8.64
C SER A 135 -0.40 -17.77 -9.29
N THR A 136 0.11 -16.64 -9.76
CA THR A 136 1.44 -16.48 -10.36
C THR A 136 2.27 -15.56 -9.48
N GLN A 137 3.14 -16.13 -8.64
CA GLN A 137 3.89 -15.38 -7.63
C GLN A 137 4.72 -14.21 -8.20
N ALA A 138 5.13 -14.28 -9.48
CA ALA A 138 5.88 -13.23 -10.16
C ALA A 138 5.05 -12.01 -10.57
N GLN A 139 3.73 -12.03 -10.40
CA GLN A 139 2.80 -10.97 -10.84
C GLN A 139 1.96 -10.40 -9.68
N ILE A 140 2.42 -10.55 -8.44
CA ILE A 140 1.81 -9.94 -7.26
C ILE A 140 2.41 -8.54 -7.06
N GLY A 141 1.59 -7.57 -6.68
CA GLY A 141 2.02 -6.21 -6.38
C GLY A 141 2.08 -5.30 -7.60
N LEU A 142 1.34 -5.62 -8.67
CA LEU A 142 1.24 -4.80 -9.87
C LEU A 142 0.11 -3.76 -9.75
N VAL A 143 0.19 -2.98 -8.67
CA VAL A 143 -0.79 -1.95 -8.30
C VAL A 143 -0.08 -0.74 -7.66
N GLY A 144 -0.55 0.46 -7.98
CA GLY A 144 -0.04 1.72 -7.42
C GLY A 144 -0.94 2.90 -7.79
N ASN A 145 -0.77 4.05 -7.14
CA ASN A 145 -1.61 5.23 -7.34
C ASN A 145 -0.88 6.57 -7.20
#